data_AF-R6HCY1-F1
#
_entry.id   AF-R6HCY1-F1
#
_cell.length_a   1.000
_cell.length_b   1.000
_cell.length_c   1.000
_cell.angle_alpha   90.00
_cell.angle_beta   90.00
_cell.angle_gamma   90.00
#
_symmetry.space_group_name_H-M   'P 1'
#
loop_
_entity.id
_entity.type
_entity.pdbx_description
1 polymer ?
#
loop_
_entity_poly.entity_id
_entity_poly.type
_entity_poly.pdbx_seq_one_letter_code
_entity_poly.pdbx_strand_id
1 'polypeptide(L)' 'MTYKEKLEYEQIEQVIAQAEAELKMTEMEINACGTDFVKLTELTAKQQELTQRISDLTDRWAYLEELAEAEAAK' A
#
# COMPACT_ATOMS: atom_id res chain seq x y z
N MET A 1 -3.34 -13.73 -17.31
CA MET A 1 -2.84 -12.36 -17.17
C MET A 1 -2.77 -11.68 -18.52
N THR A 2 -3.46 -10.55 -18.64
CA THR A 2 -3.29 -9.57 -19.72
C THR A 2 -1.92 -8.88 -19.62
N TYR A 3 -1.49 -8.20 -20.68
CA TYR A 3 -0.23 -7.43 -20.67
C TYR A 3 -0.19 -6.39 -19.54
N LYS A 4 -1.32 -5.74 -19.24
CA LYS A 4 -1.42 -4.75 -18.15
C LYS A 4 -1.27 -5.40 -16.78
N GLU A 5 -1.88 -6.55 -16.56
CA GLU A 5 -1.79 -7.28 -15.27
C GLU A 5 -0.37 -7.80 -15.02
N LYS A 6 0.36 -8.19 -16.07
CA LYS A 6 1.78 -8.59 -15.93
C LYS A 6 2.65 -7.41 -15.47
N LEU A 7 2.49 -6.24 -16.11
CA LEU A 7 3.18 -5.03 -15.69
C LEU A 7 2.80 -4.59 -14.26
N GLU A 8 1.53 -4.71 -13.91
CA GLU A 8 1.06 -4.40 -12.56
C GLU A 8 1.67 -5.34 -11.52
N TYR A 9 1.67 -6.65 -11.79
CA TYR A 9 2.24 -7.66 -10.91
C TYR A 9 3.75 -7.46 -10.69
N GLU A 10 4.50 -7.07 -11.73
CA GLU A 10 5.93 -6.73 -11.62
C GLU A 10 6.21 -5.52 -10.70
N GLN A 11 5.23 -4.64 -10.51
CA GLN A 11 5.41 -3.37 -9.79
C GLN A 11 4.72 -3.33 -8.43
N ILE A 12 3.65 -4.10 -8.25
CA ILE A 12 2.74 -3.94 -7.11
C ILE A 12 3.44 -4.21 -5.77
N GLU A 13 4.39 -5.14 -5.70
CA GLU A 13 5.19 -5.38 -4.50
C GLU A 13 6.01 -4.16 -4.10
N GLN A 14 6.63 -3.48 -5.08
CA GLN A 14 7.37 -2.25 -4.83
C GLN A 14 6.42 -1.13 -4.37
N VAL A 15 5.23 -1.04 -4.95
CA VAL A 15 4.22 -0.04 -4.58
C VAL A 15 3.71 -0.27 -3.16
N ILE A 16 3.48 -1.52 -2.75
CA ILE A 16 3.13 -1.89 -1.37
C ILE A 16 4.25 -1.48 -0.43
N ALA A 17 5.49 -1.88 -0.70
CA ALA A 17 6.64 -1.57 0.14
C ALA A 17 6.85 -0.05 0.30
N GLN A 18 6.62 0.73 -0.76
CA GLN A 18 6.67 2.18 -0.69
C GLN A 18 5.55 2.75 0.20
N ALA A 19 4.31 2.27 0.04
CA ALA A 19 3.18 2.71 0.86
C ALA A 19 3.38 2.37 2.35
N GLU A 20 3.92 1.20 2.66
CA GLU A 20 4.28 0.80 4.03
C GLU A 20 5.39 1.68 4.62
N ALA A 21 6.40 2.04 3.83
CA ALA A 21 7.45 2.96 4.26
C ALA A 21 6.88 4.36 4.54
N GLU A 22 5.99 4.85 3.67
CA GLU A 22 5.28 6.12 3.87
C GLU A 22 4.38 6.11 5.12
N LEU A 23 3.70 4.99 5.39
CA LEU A 23 2.91 4.79 6.60
C LEU A 23 3.78 4.89 7.85
N LYS A 24 4.89 4.15 7.88
CA LYS A 24 5.83 4.16 8.99
C LYS A 24 6.41 5.56 9.26
N MET A 25 6.74 6.30 8.21
CA MET A 25 7.19 7.69 8.34
C MET A 25 6.08 8.60 8.90
N THR A 26 4.84 8.42 8.43
CA THR A 26 3.68 9.17 8.93
C THR A 26 3.44 8.89 10.41
N GLU A 27 3.58 7.63 10.86
CA GLU A 27 3.47 7.26 12.27
C GLU A 27 4.56 7.88 13.15
N MET A 28 5.80 7.94 12.64
CA MET A 28 6.88 8.65 13.32
C MET A 28 6.58 10.15 13.45
N GLU A 29 6.04 10.77 12.40
CA GLU A 29 5.62 12.18 12.44
C GLU A 29 4.48 12.42 13.43
N ILE A 30 3.49 11.53 13.50
CA ILE A 30 2.39 11.59 14.49
C ILE A 30 2.96 11.57 15.91
N ASN A 31 3.86 10.62 16.20
CA ASN A 31 4.48 10.50 17.51
C ASN A 31 5.34 11.71 17.89
N ALA A 32 5.90 12.41 16.90
CA ALA A 32 6.65 13.65 17.09
C ALA A 32 5.73 14.90 17.10
N CYS A 33 4.49 14.79 16.64
CA CYS A 33 3.53 15.87 16.54
C CYS A 33 2.95 16.15 17.94
N GLY A 34 3.59 17.07 18.68
CA GLY A 34 3.18 17.45 20.03
C GLY A 34 1.83 18.20 20.11
N THR A 35 1.86 19.52 20.25
CA THR A 35 0.66 20.35 20.47
C THR A 35 0.04 20.91 19.19
N ASP A 36 0.54 20.53 18.01
CA ASP A 36 -0.05 20.92 16.72
C ASP A 36 -1.19 19.96 16.36
N PHE A 37 -2.39 20.28 16.87
CA PHE A 37 -3.58 19.46 16.68
C PHE A 37 -4.09 19.45 15.24
N VAL A 38 -3.80 20.49 14.44
CA VAL A 38 -4.18 20.55 13.02
C VAL A 38 -3.32 19.55 12.25
N LYS A 39 -2.00 19.65 12.41
CA LYS A 39 -1.06 18.71 11.78
C LYS A 39 -1.31 17.27 12.24
N LEU A 40 -1.62 17.06 13.52
CA LEU A 40 -1.97 15.73 14.04
C LEU A 40 -3.19 15.14 13.32
N THR A 41 -4.23 15.95 13.12
CA THR A 41 -5.45 15.50 12.42
C THR A 41 -5.17 15.13 10.96
N GLU A 42 -4.37 15.94 10.27
CA GLU A 42 -3.96 15.66 8.87
C GLU A 42 -3.13 14.37 8.78
N LEU A 43 -2.16 14.19 9.69
CA LEU A 43 -1.33 13.00 9.72
C LEU A 43 -2.13 11.73 10.05
N THR A 44 -3.09 11.81 10.98
CA THR A 44 -3.99 10.69 11.30
C THR A 44 -4.88 10.33 10.10
N ALA A 45 -5.41 11.32 9.38
CA ALA A 45 -6.16 11.06 8.15
C ALA A 45 -5.29 10.37 7.08
N LYS A 46 -4.06 10.87 6.89
CA LYS A 46 -3.08 10.26 5.98
C LYS A 46 -2.72 8.83 6.39
N GLN A 47 -2.56 8.56 7.69
CA GLN A 47 -2.31 7.21 8.21
C GLN A 47 -3.45 6.26 7.81
N GLN A 48 -4.71 6.67 8.02
CA GLN A 48 -5.88 5.86 7.66
C GLN A 48 -5.96 5.60 6.15
N GLU A 49 -5.71 6.62 5.33
CA GLU A 49 -5.68 6.49 3.87
C GLU A 49 -4.60 5.50 3.42
N LEU A 50 -3.38 5.62 3.97
CA LEU A 50 -2.28 4.71 3.66
C LEU A 50 -2.58 3.28 4.10
N THR A 51 -3.15 3.07 5.29
CA THR A 51 -3.58 1.75 5.76
C THR A 51 -4.61 1.12 4.81
N GLN A 52 -5.63 1.88 4.39
CA GLN A 52 -6.62 1.39 3.44
C GLN A 52 -5.98 1.06 2.10
N ARG A 53 -5.11 1.95 1.58
CA ARG A 53 -4.41 1.74 0.31
C ARG A 53 -3.53 0.50 0.33
N ILE A 54 -2.81 0.24 1.43
CA ILE A 54 -1.98 -0.96 1.58
C ILE A 54 -2.87 -2.21 1.56
N SER A 55 -4.03 -2.19 2.23
CA SER A 55 -5.00 -3.29 2.18
C SER A 55 -5.46 -3.55 0.75
N ASP A 56 -5.90 -2.52 0.03
CA ASP A 56 -6.40 -2.65 -1.33
C ASP A 56 -5.31 -3.17 -2.30
N LEU A 57 -4.07 -2.70 -2.14
CA LEU A 57 -2.93 -3.17 -2.93
C LEU A 57 -2.58 -4.63 -2.61
N THR A 58 -2.68 -5.03 -1.34
CA THR A 58 -2.41 -6.41 -0.92
C THR A 58 -3.47 -7.36 -1.46
N ASP A 59 -4.74 -6.99 -1.41
CA ASP A 59 -5.84 -7.75 -2.01
C ASP A 59 -5.65 -7.86 -3.54
N ARG A 60 -5.18 -6.77 -4.17
CA ARG A 60 -4.87 -6.77 -5.60
C ARG A 60 -3.67 -7.67 -5.95
N TRP A 61 -2.62 -7.67 -5.13
CA TRP A 61 -1.49 -8.58 -5.31
C TRP A 61 -1.93 -10.04 -5.18
N ALA A 62 -2.76 -10.38 -4.19
CA ALA A 62 -3.30 -11.73 -4.03
C ALA A 62 -4.09 -12.20 -5.27
N TYR A 63 -4.92 -11.32 -5.85
CA TYR A 63 -5.61 -11.62 -7.12
C TYR A 63 -4.63 -11.89 -8.28
N LEU A 64 -3.58 -11.07 -8.40
CA LEU A 64 -2.59 -11.21 -9.47
C LEU A 64 -1.76 -12.50 -9.29
N GLU A 65 -1.45 -12.87 -8.05
CA GLU A 65 -0.77 -14.12 -7.69
C GLU A 65 -1.61 -15.33 -8.12
N GLU A 66 -2.89 -15.39 -7.74
CA GLU A 66 -3.79 -16.48 -8.15
C GLU A 66 -3.88 -16.59 -9.69
N LEU A 67 -3.92 -15.45 -10.39
CA LEU A 67 -3.96 -15.41 -11.84
C LEU A 67 -2.66 -15.90 -12.47
N ALA A 68 -1.51 -15.60 -11.85
CA ALA A 68 -0.19 -16.07 -12.29
C ALA A 68 -0.04 -17.58 -12.09
N GLU A 69 -0.44 -18.11 -10.93
CA GLU A 69 -0.45 -19.55 -10.65
C GLU A 69 -1.35 -20.32 -11.62
N ALA A 70 -2.56 -19.80 -11.89
CA ALA A 70 -3.50 -20.40 -12.84
C ALA A 70 -2.99 -20.41 -14.29
N GLU A 71 -2.11 -19.48 -14.66
CA GLU A 71 -1.42 -19.52 -15.96
C GLU A 71 -0.24 -20.49 -15.98
N ALA A 72 0.52 -20.59 -14.90
CA ALA A 72 1.65 -21.51 -14.80
C ALA A 72 1.22 -22.98 -14.74
N ALA A 73 0.02 -23.26 -14.24
CA ALA A 73 -0.56 -24.60 -14.16
C ALA A 73 -1.18 -25.13 -15.48
N LYS A 74 -1.20 -24.31 -16.55
CA LYS A 74 -1.68 -24.69 -17.89
C LYS A 74 -0.57 -25.23 -18.77
#